data_AF-A0A355UGZ7-F1
#
_entry.id   AF-A0A355UGZ7-F1
#
_cell.length_a   1.000
_cell.length_b   1.000
_cell.length_c   1.000
_cell.angle_alpha   90.00
_cell.angle_beta   90.00
_cell.angle_gamma   90.00
#
_symmetry.space_group_name_H-M   'P 1'
#
loop_
_entity.id
_entity.type
_entity.pdbx_description
1 polymer ?
#
loop_
_entity_poly.entity_id
_entity_poly.type
_entity_poly.pdbx_seq_one_letter_code
_entity_poly.pdbx_strand_id
1 'polypeptide(L)'
;MFISNISIKNFRNFDSISVDFRDGINLLIGQNNAGKSNLLRALGIIFDSSTKKQLSINDIYNNIPLEELKLHSPKVSITVILSQSKNEDLMGGELVTVSNWLISLQEPYLAQIQYEFFLPEAHEAKYRDDMQDVSSKEEAWEVINDNFIRLYINKTWVGEPDNQIQIDGESLNKFDFQFLDAIRDVERDM
;
A
#
# COMPACT_ATOMS: atom_id res chain seq x y z
N MET A 1 2.77 3.31 19.98
CA MET A 1 1.90 3.03 18.82
C MET A 1 2.39 1.80 18.07
N PHE A 2 1.50 1.05 17.40
CA PHE A 2 1.86 -0.10 16.57
C PHE A 2 0.99 -0.18 15.30
N ILE A 3 1.47 -0.89 14.28
CA ILE A 3 0.63 -1.24 13.11
C ILE A 3 -0.37 -2.28 13.59
N SER A 4 -1.66 -1.95 13.52
CA SER A 4 -2.76 -2.83 13.94
C SER A 4 -3.44 -3.54 12.76
N ASN A 5 -3.48 -2.92 11.58
CA ASN A 5 -4.02 -3.54 10.38
C ASN A 5 -3.28 -3.15 9.10
N ILE A 6 -3.08 -4.20 8.31
CA ILE A 6 -2.78 -4.37 6.89
C ILE A 6 -3.91 -4.54 5.88
N SER A 7 -4.41 -3.54 5.14
CA SER A 7 -5.36 -3.80 4.05
C SER A 7 -4.77 -3.50 2.67
N ILE A 8 -4.78 -4.47 1.77
CA ILE A 8 -4.18 -4.36 0.43
C ILE A 8 -5.21 -4.74 -0.62
N LYS A 9 -5.26 -3.98 -1.72
CA LYS A 9 -6.03 -4.27 -2.92
C LYS A 9 -5.19 -4.13 -4.18
N ASN A 10 -5.39 -5.08 -5.11
CA ASN A 10 -4.80 -5.14 -6.44
C ASN A 10 -3.27 -5.05 -6.48
N PHE A 11 -2.56 -5.59 -5.49
CA PHE A 11 -1.09 -5.54 -5.42
C PHE A 11 -0.48 -6.93 -5.60
N ARG A 12 0.26 -7.12 -6.69
CA ARG A 12 1.01 -8.34 -7.04
C ARG A 12 0.17 -9.61 -7.01
N ASN A 13 0.27 -10.42 -5.97
CA ASN A 13 -0.50 -11.67 -5.84
C ASN A 13 -1.79 -11.49 -5.01
N PHE A 14 -2.08 -10.28 -4.56
CA PHE A 14 -3.27 -9.97 -3.77
C PHE A 14 -4.30 -9.24 -4.63
N ASP A 15 -5.43 -9.92 -4.89
CA ASP A 15 -6.68 -9.25 -5.28
C ASP A 15 -7.12 -8.35 -4.11
N SER A 16 -7.41 -8.96 -2.97
CA SER A 16 -7.60 -8.27 -1.71
C SER A 16 -7.14 -9.12 -0.53
N ILE A 17 -6.55 -8.50 0.47
CA ILE A 17 -6.23 -9.13 1.75
C ILE A 17 -6.33 -8.09 2.87
N SER A 18 -6.78 -8.54 4.05
CA SER A 18 -6.68 -7.78 5.29
C SER A 18 -5.98 -8.63 6.36
N VAL A 19 -5.00 -8.06 7.05
CA VAL A 19 -4.18 -8.75 8.06
C VAL A 19 -4.11 -7.90 9.32
N ASP A 20 -4.59 -8.46 10.43
CA ASP A 20 -4.46 -7.84 11.74
C ASP A 20 -3.13 -8.20 12.39
N PHE A 21 -2.56 -7.22 13.09
CA PHE A 21 -1.34 -7.36 13.87
C PHE A 21 -1.63 -7.08 15.34
N ARG A 22 -0.73 -7.54 16.20
CA ARG A 22 -0.76 -7.26 17.63
C ARG A 22 0.41 -6.36 18.00
N ASP A 23 0.25 -5.64 19.09
CA ASP A 23 1.34 -4.89 19.71
C ASP A 23 2.49 -5.86 20.08
N GLY A 24 3.72 -5.52 19.68
CA GLY A 24 4.91 -6.36 19.82
C GLY A 24 5.24 -7.24 18.61
N ILE A 25 5.70 -8.47 18.86
CA ILE A 25 6.26 -9.36 17.83
C ILE A 25 5.13 -10.12 17.12
N ASN A 26 5.11 -10.03 15.79
CA ASN A 26 4.17 -10.74 14.93
C ASN A 26 4.92 -11.80 14.09
N LEU A 27 4.38 -13.02 14.03
CA LEU A 27 4.95 -14.12 13.27
C LEU A 27 4.08 -14.47 12.06
N LEU A 28 4.62 -14.25 10.85
CA LEU A 28 3.93 -14.54 9.60
C LEU A 28 4.32 -15.93 9.06
N ILE A 29 3.40 -16.89 9.15
CA ILE A 29 3.62 -18.29 8.71
C ILE A 29 2.79 -18.57 7.46
N GLY A 30 3.38 -19.24 6.49
CA GLY A 30 2.68 -19.68 5.29
C GLY A 30 3.63 -20.36 4.31
N GLN A 31 3.08 -21.00 3.28
CA GLN A 31 3.86 -21.65 2.24
C GLN A 31 4.72 -20.65 1.45
N ASN A 32 5.71 -21.15 0.72
CA ASN A 32 6.45 -20.33 -0.24
C ASN A 32 5.48 -19.74 -1.27
N ASN A 33 5.75 -18.51 -1.70
CA ASN A 33 4.91 -17.74 -2.63
C ASN A 33 3.49 -17.39 -2.14
N ALA A 34 3.16 -17.63 -0.86
CA ALA A 34 1.87 -17.21 -0.27
C ALA A 34 1.71 -15.68 -0.13
N GLY A 35 2.66 -14.87 -0.63
CA GLY A 35 2.59 -13.41 -0.56
C GLY A 35 3.22 -12.78 0.68
N LYS A 36 3.82 -13.54 1.60
CA LYS A 36 4.46 -13.01 2.83
C LYS A 36 5.44 -11.85 2.55
N SER A 37 6.35 -12.02 1.58
CA SER A 37 7.28 -10.96 1.20
C SER A 37 6.59 -9.78 0.51
N ASN A 38 5.47 -9.99 -0.18
CA ASN A 38 4.70 -8.90 -0.79
C ASN A 38 3.92 -8.10 0.27
N LEU A 39 3.46 -8.73 1.35
CA LEU A 39 2.89 -8.04 2.52
C LEU A 39 3.92 -7.09 3.14
N LEU A 40 5.15 -7.57 3.37
CA LEU A 40 6.23 -6.74 3.92
C LEU A 40 6.65 -5.62 2.95
N ARG A 41 6.67 -5.87 1.65
CA ARG A 41 6.94 -4.82 0.64
C ARG A 41 5.84 -3.77 0.59
N ALA A 42 4.58 -4.14 0.78
CA ALA A 42 3.48 -3.19 0.85
C ALA A 42 3.63 -2.24 2.05
N LEU A 43 4.08 -2.76 3.21
CA LEU A 43 4.49 -1.93 4.34
C LEU A 43 5.68 -1.02 3.98
N GLY A 44 6.69 -1.55 3.30
CA GLY A 44 7.84 -0.77 2.82
C GLY A 44 7.45 0.39 1.90
N ILE A 45 6.48 0.21 0.99
CA ILE A 45 5.99 1.32 0.13
C ILE A 45 5.49 2.52 0.95
N ILE A 46 4.87 2.26 2.10
CA ILE A 46 4.36 3.30 2.99
C ILE A 46 5.48 3.89 3.84
N PHE A 47 6.21 3.06 4.58
CA PHE A 47 7.11 3.52 5.66
C PHE A 47 8.57 3.70 5.27
N ASP A 48 9.05 2.98 4.26
CA ASP A 48 10.44 3.06 3.84
C ASP A 48 10.64 4.21 2.84
N SER A 49 11.36 5.24 3.26
CA SER A 49 11.70 6.38 2.40
C SER A 49 12.61 6.01 1.23
N SER A 50 13.34 4.89 1.31
CA SER A 50 14.20 4.39 0.24
C SER A 50 13.47 3.54 -0.80
N THR A 51 12.27 3.04 -0.46
CA THR A 51 11.48 2.22 -1.37
C THR A 51 10.88 3.06 -2.50
N LYS A 52 10.99 2.57 -3.74
CA LYS A 52 10.40 3.21 -4.91
C LYS A 52 8.87 3.22 -4.80
N LYS A 53 8.29 4.41 -4.65
CA LYS A 53 6.82 4.61 -4.59
C LYS A 53 6.13 4.54 -5.94
N GLN A 54 6.83 4.71 -7.05
CA GLN A 54 6.25 4.56 -8.39
C GLN A 54 6.24 3.07 -8.78
N LEU A 55 5.04 2.49 -8.83
CA LEU A 55 4.83 1.10 -9.23
C LEU A 55 4.90 0.93 -10.74
N SER A 56 5.03 -0.33 -11.15
CA SER A 56 4.96 -0.77 -12.55
C SER A 56 3.73 -1.64 -12.79
N ILE A 57 3.47 -1.97 -14.05
CA ILE A 57 2.39 -2.90 -14.41
C ILE A 57 2.49 -4.25 -13.69
N ASN A 58 3.71 -4.71 -13.43
CA ASN A 58 3.99 -5.99 -12.75
C ASN A 58 3.70 -5.95 -11.25
N ASP A 59 3.50 -4.77 -10.67
CA ASP A 59 3.10 -4.61 -9.28
C ASP A 59 1.58 -4.60 -9.09
N ILE A 60 0.81 -4.48 -10.18
CA ILE A 60 -0.65 -4.58 -10.17
C ILE A 60 -1.06 -6.06 -10.18
N TYR A 61 -2.12 -6.40 -9.46
CA TYR A 61 -2.71 -7.74 -9.50
C TYR A 61 -3.11 -8.09 -10.93
N ASN A 62 -2.48 -9.11 -11.49
CA ASN A 62 -2.64 -9.44 -12.90
C ASN A 62 -3.88 -10.31 -13.16
N ASN A 63 -4.60 -10.79 -12.15
CA ASN A 63 -5.77 -11.64 -12.37
C ASN A 63 -7.11 -10.89 -12.50
N ILE A 64 -7.09 -9.57 -12.70
CA ILE A 64 -8.31 -8.76 -12.91
C ILE A 64 -9.06 -9.24 -14.17
N PRO A 65 -10.39 -9.45 -14.13
CA PRO A 65 -11.19 -9.82 -15.30
C PRO A 65 -11.16 -8.77 -16.42
N LEU A 66 -11.21 -9.21 -17.68
CA LEU A 66 -11.20 -8.28 -18.84
C LEU A 66 -12.37 -7.28 -18.77
N GLU A 67 -13.57 -7.73 -18.41
CA GLU A 67 -14.75 -6.86 -18.30
C GLU A 67 -14.53 -5.73 -17.27
N GLU A 68 -13.78 -5.99 -16.22
CA GLU A 68 -13.46 -4.99 -15.20
C GLU A 68 -12.43 -3.98 -15.72
N LEU A 69 -11.39 -4.46 -16.40
CA LEU A 69 -10.39 -3.62 -17.06
C LEU A 69 -10.99 -2.73 -18.16
N LYS A 70 -12.06 -3.19 -18.83
CA LYS A 70 -12.78 -2.35 -19.80
C LYS A 70 -13.59 -1.23 -19.16
N LEU A 71 -14.06 -1.43 -17.93
CA LEU A 71 -14.91 -0.47 -17.24
C LEU A 71 -14.10 0.70 -16.66
N HIS A 72 -12.94 0.40 -16.08
CA HIS A 72 -12.09 1.40 -15.43
C HIS A 72 -10.65 0.90 -15.32
N SER A 73 -9.71 1.84 -15.20
CA SER A 73 -8.32 1.47 -15.07
C SER A 73 -8.03 0.84 -13.69
N PRO A 74 -7.13 -0.16 -13.62
CA PRO A 74 -6.85 -0.84 -12.36
C PRO A 74 -6.14 0.10 -11.38
N LYS A 75 -6.51 0.02 -10.10
CA LYS A 75 -5.91 0.82 -9.02
C LYS A 75 -5.36 -0.07 -7.92
N VAL A 76 -4.14 0.21 -7.48
CA VAL A 76 -3.55 -0.39 -6.27
C VAL A 76 -3.90 0.49 -5.07
N SER A 77 -4.28 -0.13 -3.95
CA SER A 77 -4.48 0.55 -2.68
C SER A 77 -3.84 -0.26 -1.55
N ILE A 78 -3.07 0.41 -0.69
CA ILE A 78 -2.47 -0.15 0.51
C ILE A 78 -2.83 0.77 1.67
N THR A 79 -3.62 0.28 2.61
CA THR A 79 -4.09 1.01 3.78
C THR A 79 -3.51 0.38 5.04
N VAL A 80 -2.89 1.20 5.88
CA VAL A 80 -2.36 0.80 7.17
C VAL A 80 -3.08 1.56 8.27
N ILE A 81 -3.52 0.82 9.30
CA ILE A 81 -4.09 1.37 10.52
C ILE A 81 -3.06 1.24 11.64
N LEU A 82 -2.69 2.37 12.24
CA LEU A 82 -1.90 2.44 13.45
C LEU A 82 -2.84 2.56 14.65
N SER A 83 -2.52 1.86 15.74
CA SER A 83 -3.28 1.91 16.98
C SER A 83 -2.38 2.21 18.16
N GLN A 84 -2.95 2.84 19.19
CA GLN A 84 -2.28 3.12 20.44
C GLN A 84 -1.79 1.82 21.12
N SER A 85 -0.54 1.82 21.58
CA SER A 85 0.01 0.72 22.37
C SER A 85 -0.51 0.76 23.83
N LYS A 86 -0.60 -0.38 24.51
CA LYS A 86 -1.24 -0.47 25.84
C LYS A 86 -0.63 0.42 26.93
N ASN A 87 0.67 0.72 26.83
CA ASN A 87 1.42 1.52 27.82
C ASN A 87 1.94 2.83 27.22
N GLU A 88 1.30 3.32 26.16
CA GLU A 88 1.68 4.57 25.51
C GLU A 88 1.18 5.79 26.30
N ASP A 89 2.08 6.74 26.56
CA ASP A 89 1.71 8.02 27.14
C ASP A 89 0.98 8.89 26.10
N LEU A 90 -0.32 9.09 26.30
CA LEU A 90 -1.20 9.89 25.44
C LEU A 90 -0.78 11.36 25.35
N MET A 91 -0.05 11.88 26.34
CA MET A 91 0.50 13.24 26.33
C MET A 91 1.92 13.29 25.74
N GLY A 92 2.43 12.17 25.22
CA GLY A 92 3.75 12.05 24.63
C GLY A 92 3.84 12.64 23.22
N GLY A 93 5.08 12.86 22.75
CA GLY A 93 5.35 13.41 21.41
C GLY A 93 4.93 12.51 20.23
N GLU A 94 4.59 11.25 20.48
CA GLU A 94 4.12 10.31 19.45
C GLU A 94 2.77 10.72 18.86
N LEU A 95 1.78 11.07 19.70
CA LEU A 95 0.46 11.50 19.24
C LEU A 95 0.51 12.79 18.41
N VAL A 96 1.41 13.71 18.77
CA VAL A 96 1.64 14.95 18.02
C VAL A 96 2.14 14.67 16.60
N THR A 97 2.92 13.60 16.42
CA THR A 97 3.47 13.23 15.11
C THR A 97 2.39 12.72 14.15
N VAL A 98 1.36 12.05 14.67
CA VAL A 98 0.28 11.46 13.87
C VAL A 98 -1.05 12.20 13.98
N SER A 99 -1.07 13.41 14.53
CA SER A 99 -2.31 14.12 14.86
C SER A 99 -3.23 14.31 13.65
N ASN A 100 -2.66 14.60 12.48
CA ASN A 100 -3.39 14.79 11.23
C ASN A 100 -3.76 13.46 10.54
N TRP A 101 -3.37 12.33 11.13
CA TRP A 101 -3.61 11.00 10.59
C TRP A 101 -4.76 10.30 11.33
N LEU A 102 -5.23 10.88 12.44
CA LEU A 102 -6.22 10.30 13.32
C LEU A 102 -7.59 10.16 12.63
N ILE A 103 -8.17 8.98 12.75
CA ILE A 103 -9.54 8.65 12.34
C ILE A 103 -10.43 8.33 13.56
N SER A 104 -9.84 8.02 14.71
CA SER A 104 -10.54 7.87 15.98
C SER A 104 -9.69 8.41 17.13
N LEU A 105 -10.31 9.20 18.00
CA LEU A 105 -9.73 9.72 19.25
C LEU A 105 -10.15 8.91 20.48
N GLN A 106 -11.03 7.91 20.32
CA GLN A 106 -11.41 7.02 21.43
C GLN A 106 -10.27 6.05 21.70
N GLU A 107 -9.94 5.80 22.97
CA GLU A 107 -8.90 4.83 23.32
C GLU A 107 -9.29 3.39 22.98
N PRO A 108 -8.41 2.62 22.30
CA PRO A 108 -7.13 3.05 21.72
C PRO A 108 -7.35 3.91 20.48
N TYR A 109 -6.65 5.05 20.39
CA TYR A 109 -6.77 5.92 19.21
C TYR A 109 -6.37 5.17 17.94
N LEU A 110 -6.90 5.61 16.80
CA LEU A 110 -6.59 5.04 15.49
C LEU A 110 -6.11 6.13 14.54
N ALA A 111 -5.00 5.86 13.85
CA ALA A 111 -4.50 6.67 12.75
C ALA A 111 -4.44 5.82 11.47
N GLN A 112 -4.66 6.46 10.33
CA GLN A 112 -4.68 5.78 9.03
C GLN A 112 -3.72 6.42 8.05
N ILE A 113 -3.07 5.56 7.25
CA ILE A 113 -2.26 5.94 6.10
C ILE A 113 -2.72 5.10 4.91
N GLN A 114 -2.99 5.72 3.77
CA GLN A 114 -3.41 5.03 2.55
C GLN A 114 -2.55 5.45 1.37
N TYR A 115 -1.76 4.51 0.85
CA TYR A 115 -1.08 4.64 -0.42
C TYR A 115 -2.00 4.20 -1.57
N GLU A 116 -1.98 4.96 -2.67
CA GLU A 116 -2.72 4.65 -3.89
C GLU A 116 -1.84 4.84 -5.12
N PHE A 117 -1.99 3.94 -6.08
CA PHE A 117 -1.41 4.04 -7.42
C PHE A 117 -2.52 3.86 -8.45
N PHE A 118 -2.78 4.89 -9.25
CA PHE A 118 -3.97 4.96 -10.10
C PHE A 118 -3.76 5.88 -11.31
N LEU A 119 -4.57 5.68 -12.34
CA LEU A 119 -4.71 6.61 -13.46
C LEU A 119 -5.57 7.81 -13.02
N PRO A 120 -5.10 9.06 -13.19
CA PRO A 120 -5.93 10.24 -12.91
C PRO A 120 -7.23 10.27 -13.74
N GLU A 121 -8.31 10.74 -13.14
CA GLU A 121 -9.65 10.84 -13.77
C GLU A 121 -9.63 11.54 -15.14
N ALA A 122 -8.73 12.51 -15.35
CA ALA A 122 -8.56 13.21 -16.62
C ALA A 122 -8.20 12.29 -17.80
N HIS A 123 -7.68 11.09 -17.54
CA HIS A 123 -7.30 10.12 -18.56
C HIS A 123 -8.27 8.92 -18.67
N GLU A 124 -9.23 8.79 -17.76
CA GLU A 124 -10.17 7.66 -17.69
C GLU A 124 -11.08 7.57 -18.91
N ALA A 125 -11.52 8.70 -19.47
CA ALA A 125 -12.32 8.69 -20.69
C ALA A 125 -11.56 8.07 -21.87
N LYS A 126 -10.32 8.53 -22.10
CA LYS A 126 -9.46 7.99 -23.15
C LYS A 126 -9.12 6.52 -22.90
N TYR A 127 -8.89 6.16 -21.64
CA TYR A 127 -8.64 4.77 -21.26
C TYR A 127 -9.77 3.84 -21.71
N ARG A 128 -11.02 4.20 -21.41
CA ARG A 128 -12.19 3.42 -21.82
C ARG A 128 -12.34 3.33 -23.34
N ASP A 129 -12.07 4.42 -24.05
CA ASP A 129 -12.10 4.42 -25.51
C ASP A 129 -11.07 3.44 -26.10
N ASP A 130 -9.82 3.47 -25.60
CA ASP A 130 -8.75 2.55 -26.05
C ASP A 130 -9.02 1.09 -25.61
N MET A 131 -9.81 0.86 -24.56
CA MET A 131 -10.18 -0.47 -24.06
C MET A 131 -11.39 -1.10 -24.77
N GLN A 132 -12.17 -0.34 -25.53
CA GLN A 132 -13.44 -0.80 -26.10
C GLN A 132 -13.25 -2.02 -27.01
N ASP A 133 -12.27 -1.93 -27.90
CA ASP A 133 -12.01 -2.93 -28.96
C ASP A 133 -11.09 -4.08 -28.52
N VAL A 134 -10.56 -4.02 -27.30
CA VAL A 134 -9.67 -5.05 -26.76
C VAL A 134 -10.40 -6.39 -26.64
N SER A 135 -9.80 -7.45 -27.18
CA SER A 135 -10.43 -8.77 -27.29
C SER A 135 -9.96 -9.79 -26.26
N SER A 136 -8.81 -9.52 -25.62
CA SER A 136 -8.17 -10.41 -24.67
C SER A 136 -7.59 -9.64 -23.49
N LYS A 137 -7.30 -10.37 -22.42
CA LYS A 137 -6.70 -9.81 -21.23
C LYS A 137 -5.25 -9.40 -21.44
N GLU A 138 -4.53 -10.18 -22.23
CA GLU A 138 -3.14 -9.92 -22.61
C GLU A 138 -3.03 -8.59 -23.36
N GLU A 139 -3.90 -8.38 -24.36
CA GLU A 139 -4.01 -7.12 -25.11
C GLU A 139 -4.38 -5.94 -24.20
N ALA A 140 -5.29 -6.14 -23.23
CA ALA A 140 -5.61 -5.09 -22.25
C ALA A 140 -4.37 -4.67 -21.45
N TRP A 141 -3.58 -5.63 -20.97
CA TRP A 141 -2.35 -5.33 -20.23
C TRP A 141 -1.28 -4.65 -21.09
N GLU A 142 -1.16 -5.03 -22.37
CA GLU A 142 -0.30 -4.33 -23.34
C GLU A 142 -0.73 -2.87 -23.52
N VAL A 143 -2.03 -2.61 -23.73
CA VAL A 143 -2.57 -1.25 -23.82
C VAL A 143 -2.29 -0.44 -22.56
N ILE A 144 -2.51 -1.00 -21.36
CA ILE A 144 -2.21 -0.30 -20.10
C ILE A 144 -0.71 0.02 -20.03
N ASN A 145 0.14 -0.96 -20.30
CA ASN A 145 1.59 -0.81 -20.18
C ASN A 145 2.16 0.23 -21.17
N ASP A 146 1.70 0.22 -22.41
CA ASP A 146 2.32 1.01 -23.46
C ASP A 146 1.79 2.46 -23.48
N ASN A 147 0.50 2.62 -23.20
CA ASN A 147 -0.17 3.91 -23.36
C ASN A 147 -0.38 4.65 -22.04
N PHE A 148 -0.68 3.93 -20.95
CA PHE A 148 -1.24 4.52 -19.74
C PHE A 148 -0.35 4.46 -18.50
N ILE A 149 0.49 3.44 -18.31
CA ILE A 149 1.24 3.24 -17.06
C ILE A 149 2.12 4.44 -16.68
N ARG A 150 2.67 5.15 -17.69
CA ARG A 150 3.46 6.38 -17.49
C ARG A 150 2.64 7.57 -16.99
N LEU A 151 1.32 7.52 -17.15
CA LEU A 151 0.36 8.54 -16.71
C LEU A 151 -0.17 8.24 -15.31
N TYR A 152 0.07 7.03 -14.78
CA TYR A 152 -0.31 6.70 -13.42
C TYR A 152 0.50 7.52 -12.43
N ILE A 153 -0.18 7.98 -11.40
CA ILE A 153 0.42 8.70 -10.29
C ILE A 153 0.28 7.85 -9.03
N ASN A 154 1.16 8.12 -8.08
CA ASN A 154 1.00 7.61 -6.72
C ASN A 154 0.70 8.76 -5.76
N LYS A 155 -0.13 8.51 -4.76
CA LYS A 155 -0.41 9.43 -3.66
C LYS A 155 -0.46 8.67 -2.35
N THR A 156 -0.11 9.35 -1.26
CA THR A 156 -0.25 8.81 0.09
C THR A 156 -1.06 9.78 0.91
N TRP A 157 -2.19 9.29 1.42
CA TRP A 157 -3.17 10.01 2.18
C TRP A 157 -3.08 9.65 3.66
N VAL A 158 -3.44 10.57 4.53
CA VAL A 158 -3.50 10.35 5.99
C VAL A 158 -4.86 10.72 6.54
N GLY A 159 -5.29 10.01 7.58
CA GLY A 159 -6.63 10.15 8.13
C GLY A 159 -7.69 9.55 7.20
N GLU A 160 -8.90 10.13 7.25
CA GLU A 160 -9.98 9.72 6.36
C GLU A 160 -9.64 10.08 4.89
N PRO A 161 -9.60 9.11 3.96
CA PRO A 161 -9.11 9.34 2.59
C PRO A 161 -9.96 10.36 1.82
N ASP A 162 -11.24 10.47 2.16
CA ASP A 162 -12.18 11.42 1.57
C ASP A 162 -11.75 12.88 1.81
N ASN A 163 -10.99 13.14 2.87
CA ASN A 163 -10.44 14.46 3.16
C ASN A 163 -9.22 14.80 2.29
N GLN A 164 -8.64 13.82 1.59
CA GLN A 164 -7.51 13.97 0.66
C GLN A 164 -6.30 14.72 1.26
N ILE A 165 -6.05 14.51 2.55
CA ILE A 165 -4.89 15.09 3.23
C ILE A 165 -3.66 14.28 2.82
N GLN A 166 -2.73 14.90 2.11
CA GLN A 166 -1.48 14.24 1.72
C GLN A 166 -0.54 14.11 2.92
N ILE A 167 0.18 12.99 2.98
CA ILE A 167 1.22 12.81 3.97
C ILE A 167 2.32 13.84 3.79
N ASP A 168 2.78 14.43 4.89
CA ASP A 168 4.00 15.22 4.89
C ASP A 168 5.21 14.28 5.07
N GLY A 169 6.29 14.51 4.32
CA GLY A 169 7.47 13.65 4.35
C GLY A 169 8.26 13.71 5.65
N GLU A 170 8.19 14.81 6.40
CA GLU A 170 8.86 14.98 7.70
C GLU A 170 8.23 14.07 8.77
N SER A 171 6.90 13.98 8.80
CA SER A 171 6.18 13.10 9.72
C SER A 171 6.41 11.62 9.39
N LEU A 172 6.48 11.25 8.11
CA LEU A 172 6.80 9.87 7.73
C LEU A 172 8.24 9.48 8.11
N ASN A 173 9.20 10.39 7.97
CA ASN A 173 10.60 10.14 8.33
C ASN A 173 10.83 9.93 9.83
N LYS A 174 9.84 10.20 10.68
CA LYS A 174 9.90 9.87 12.12
C LYS A 174 9.65 8.39 12.39
N PHE A 175 9.14 7.65 11.41
CA PHE A 175 9.02 6.19 11.48
C PHE A 175 10.31 5.57 10.99
N ASP A 176 10.98 4.83 11.88
CA ASP A 176 12.09 3.99 11.46
C ASP A 176 11.55 2.68 10.87
N PHE A 177 11.96 2.37 9.65
CA PHE A 177 11.62 1.12 8.98
C PHE A 177 12.91 0.41 8.58
N GLN A 178 13.12 -0.76 9.16
CA GLN A 178 14.28 -1.61 8.86
C GLN A 178 13.80 -2.91 8.23
N PHE A 179 14.14 -3.10 6.96
CA PHE A 179 13.94 -4.38 6.29
C PHE A 179 15.20 -5.22 6.40
N LEU A 180 15.15 -6.27 7.22
CA LEU A 180 16.22 -7.24 7.32
C LEU A 180 16.01 -8.34 6.27
N ASP A 181 16.92 -8.40 5.31
CA ASP A 181 16.95 -9.51 4.37
C ASP A 181 17.18 -10.84 5.09
N ALA A 182 16.71 -11.92 4.47
CA ALA A 182 16.94 -13.25 5.01
C ALA A 182 18.45 -13.50 5.13
N ILE A 183 18.95 -13.66 6.35
CA ILE A 183 20.31 -14.13 6.62
C ILE A 183 20.36 -15.58 6.15
N ARG A 184 21.00 -15.83 5.01
CA ARG A 184 21.03 -17.16 4.36
C ARG A 184 22.30 -17.96 4.70
N ASP A 185 23.35 -17.32 5.20
CA ASP A 185 24.62 -17.97 5.56
C ASP A 185 25.12 -17.49 6.93
N VAL A 186 24.99 -18.31 7.97
CA VAL A 186 25.54 -18.04 9.31
C VAL A 186 27.04 -18.37 9.39
N GLU A 187 27.58 -19.14 8.44
CA GLU A 187 28.96 -19.63 8.46
C GLU A 187 30.00 -18.70 7.79
N ARG A 188 29.58 -17.61 7.12
CA ARG A 188 30.52 -16.73 6.41
C ARG A 188 31.00 -15.51 7.18
N ASP A 189 30.28 -15.10 8.22
CA ASP A 189 30.53 -13.86 8.96
C ASP A 189 30.81 -14.07 10.47
N MET A 190 31.32 -15.25 10.87
CA MET A 190 31.93 -15.48 12.20
C MET A 190 33.41 -15.81 12.10
#